data_AF-A0A934CP84-F1
#
_entry.id   AF-A0A934CP84-F1
#
_cell.length_a   1.000
_cell.length_b   1.000
_cell.length_c   1.000
_cell.angle_alpha   90.00
_cell.angle_beta   90.00
_cell.angle_gamma   90.00
#
_symmetry.space_group_name_H-M   'P 1'
#
loop_
_entity.id
_entity.type
_entity.pdbx_description
1 polymer ?
#
loop_
_entity_poly.entity_id
_entity_poly.type
_entity_poly.pdbx_seq_one_letter_code
_entity_poly.pdbx_strand_id
1 'polypeptide(L)'
;MKNLTSFVTSVILLVLIVFACAQKQKLSPSEWYEEDKKEFMKDCTNPDHHPDITDEQVKIYCECMMEKIMKKYPNYRHTFGKTKEEFKDMIKECDEKAGIKSKE
;
A
#
# COMPACT_ATOMS: atom_id res chain seq x y z
N MET A 1 48.91 25.38 -19.01
CA MET A 1 48.01 25.38 -17.82
C MET A 1 46.57 25.85 -18.14
N LYS A 2 46.01 25.57 -19.33
CA LYS A 2 44.61 25.91 -19.67
C LYS A 2 43.67 24.69 -19.75
N ASN A 3 44.25 23.49 -19.73
CA ASN A 3 43.52 22.23 -19.95
C ASN A 3 43.09 21.59 -18.63
N LEU A 4 43.73 21.94 -17.51
CA LEU A 4 43.43 21.40 -16.18
C LEU A 4 42.18 22.06 -15.57
N THR A 5 42.00 23.36 -15.77
CA THR A 5 40.82 24.11 -15.31
C THR A 5 39.55 23.67 -16.04
N SER A 6 39.64 23.39 -17.35
CA SER A 6 38.52 22.90 -18.17
C SER A 6 38.09 21.46 -17.82
N PHE A 7 39.01 20.62 -17.35
CA PHE A 7 38.71 19.23 -16.98
C PHE A 7 38.03 19.17 -15.61
N VAL A 8 38.49 20.01 -14.67
CA VAL A 8 37.92 20.13 -13.32
C VAL A 8 36.49 20.66 -13.36
N THR A 9 36.19 21.66 -14.20
CA THR A 9 34.83 22.20 -14.33
C THR A 9 33.86 21.17 -14.93
N SER A 10 34.30 20.35 -15.88
CA SER A 10 33.47 19.32 -16.51
C SER A 10 33.10 18.20 -15.52
N VAL A 11 34.04 17.77 -14.68
CA VAL A 11 33.81 16.73 -13.67
C VAL A 11 32.88 17.24 -12.55
N ILE A 12 33.05 18.48 -12.09
CA ILE A 12 32.17 19.09 -11.08
C ILE A 12 30.73 19.20 -11.59
N LEU A 13 30.53 19.55 -12.87
CA LEU A 13 29.21 19.62 -13.48
C LEU A 13 28.53 18.23 -13.51
N LEU A 14 29.28 17.18 -13.83
CA LEU A 14 28.78 15.80 -13.85
C LEU A 14 28.41 15.30 -12.45
N VAL A 15 29.22 15.62 -11.42
CA VAL A 15 28.93 15.24 -10.04
C VAL A 15 27.66 15.93 -9.51
N LEU A 16 27.44 17.21 -9.86
CA LEU A 16 26.21 17.93 -9.48
C LEU A 16 24.94 17.32 -10.13
N ILE A 17 25.04 16.83 -11.37
CA ILE A 17 23.93 16.15 -12.05
C ILE A 17 23.57 14.82 -11.36
N VAL A 18 24.56 14.08 -10.89
CA VAL A 18 24.33 12.79 -10.19
C VAL A 18 23.71 13.01 -8.80
N PHE A 19 24.13 14.04 -8.05
CA PHE A 19 23.58 14.33 -6.72
C PHE A 19 22.12 14.80 -6.75
N ALA A 20 21.68 15.48 -7.81
CA ALA A 20 20.27 15.90 -7.98
C ALA A 20 19.30 14.71 -8.13
N CYS A 21 19.77 13.55 -8.60
CA CYS A 21 18.93 12.37 -8.82
C CYS A 21 18.80 11.48 -7.56
N ALA A 22 19.68 11.63 -6.56
CA ALA A 22 19.75 10.70 -5.43
C ALA A 22 18.75 10.99 -4.29
N GLN A 23 17.95 12.07 -4.35
CA GLN A 23 17.15 12.53 -3.21
C GLN A 23 15.62 12.29 -3.30
N LYS A 24 15.14 11.42 -4.21
CA LYS A 24 13.70 11.10 -4.30
C LYS A 24 13.37 9.68 -3.87
N GLN A 25 13.69 9.31 -2.63
CA GLN A 25 12.98 8.24 -1.93
C GLN A 25 12.63 8.71 -0.52
N LYS A 26 11.74 9.72 -0.47
CA LYS A 26 11.04 10.10 0.75
C LYS A 26 9.83 9.17 0.85
N LEU A 27 9.74 8.39 1.92
CA LEU A 27 8.52 7.65 2.32
C LEU A 27 7.32 8.58 2.13
N SER A 28 6.42 8.25 1.22
CA SER A 28 5.16 8.98 1.09
C SER A 28 4.25 8.58 2.27
N PRO A 29 3.50 9.54 2.85
CA PRO A 29 2.27 9.21 3.55
C PRO A 29 1.42 8.33 2.63
N SER A 30 0.74 7.31 3.18
CA SER A 30 -0.23 6.49 2.44
C SER A 30 -1.04 7.36 1.48
N GLU A 31 -0.93 7.09 0.18
CA GLU A 31 -1.64 7.77 -0.92
C GLU A 31 -3.11 7.37 -1.01
N TRP A 32 -3.62 6.58 -0.05
CA TRP A 32 -5.05 6.33 0.07
C TRP A 32 -5.79 7.60 0.45
N TYR A 33 -6.60 8.09 -0.48
CA TYR A 33 -7.53 9.17 -0.23
C TYR A 33 -8.70 8.69 0.64
N GLU A 34 -9.41 9.62 1.28
CA GLU A 34 -10.59 9.27 2.09
C GLU A 34 -11.69 8.62 1.22
N GLU A 35 -11.73 8.98 -0.05
CA GLU A 35 -12.59 8.38 -1.06
C GLU A 35 -12.24 6.92 -1.31
N ASP A 36 -10.96 6.57 -1.44
CA ASP A 36 -10.49 5.19 -1.62
C ASP A 36 -10.85 4.32 -0.42
N LYS A 37 -10.70 4.86 0.79
CA LYS A 37 -11.07 4.16 2.04
C LYS A 37 -12.58 3.91 2.10
N LYS A 38 -13.39 4.90 1.74
CA LYS A 38 -14.85 4.78 1.70
C LYS A 38 -15.28 3.77 0.64
N GLU A 39 -14.65 3.79 -0.53
CA GLU A 39 -14.94 2.83 -1.59
C GLU A 39 -14.58 1.41 -1.16
N PHE A 40 -13.38 1.21 -0.61
CA PHE A 40 -12.96 -0.08 -0.05
C PHE A 40 -13.93 -0.57 1.01
N MET A 41 -14.30 0.28 1.98
CA MET A 41 -15.21 -0.12 3.05
C MET A 41 -16.59 -0.44 2.51
N LYS A 42 -17.13 0.37 1.59
CA LYS A 42 -18.44 0.12 0.98
C LYS A 42 -18.49 -1.23 0.25
N ASP A 43 -17.45 -1.54 -0.52
CA ASP A 43 -17.34 -2.80 -1.25
C ASP A 43 -17.13 -3.99 -0.30
N CYS A 44 -16.20 -3.85 0.65
CA CYS A 44 -15.90 -4.91 1.62
C CYS A 44 -17.13 -5.23 2.49
N THR A 45 -17.86 -4.22 2.98
CA THR A 45 -19.02 -4.47 3.84
C THR A 45 -20.29 -4.85 3.06
N ASN A 46 -20.19 -5.11 1.75
CA ASN A 46 -21.34 -5.60 0.99
C ASN A 46 -21.78 -6.98 1.54
N PRO A 47 -23.03 -7.13 2.00
CA PRO A 47 -23.54 -8.40 2.54
C PRO A 47 -23.39 -9.59 1.57
N ASP A 48 -23.43 -9.33 0.26
CA ASP A 48 -23.27 -10.37 -0.77
C ASP A 48 -21.89 -11.03 -0.74
N HIS A 49 -20.87 -10.37 -0.18
CA HIS A 49 -19.51 -10.90 -0.02
C HIS A 49 -19.34 -11.77 1.22
N HIS A 50 -20.27 -11.67 2.18
CA HIS A 50 -20.13 -12.21 3.53
C HIS A 50 -21.42 -12.90 4.03
N PRO A 51 -21.98 -13.88 3.29
CA PRO A 51 -23.30 -14.45 3.59
C PRO A 51 -23.38 -15.24 4.90
N ASP A 52 -22.23 -15.58 5.48
CA ASP A 52 -22.12 -16.52 6.60
C ASP A 52 -21.73 -15.87 7.94
N ILE A 53 -21.57 -14.54 8.00
CA ILE A 53 -21.08 -13.83 9.18
C ILE A 53 -21.96 -12.62 9.51
N THR A 54 -21.90 -12.14 10.76
CA THR A 54 -22.74 -11.01 11.20
C THR A 54 -22.20 -9.66 10.72
N ASP A 55 -23.05 -8.63 10.67
CA ASP A 55 -22.63 -7.26 10.33
C ASP A 55 -21.49 -6.73 11.21
N GLU A 56 -21.47 -7.11 12.50
CA GLU A 56 -20.38 -6.76 13.42
C GLU A 56 -19.06 -7.43 13.01
N GLN A 57 -19.11 -8.72 12.67
CA GLN A 57 -17.94 -9.45 12.19
C GLN A 57 -17.44 -8.89 10.86
N VAL A 58 -18.35 -8.58 9.92
CA VAL A 58 -18.02 -7.93 8.64
C VAL A 58 -17.28 -6.62 8.88
N LYS A 59 -17.79 -5.77 9.79
CA LYS A 59 -17.15 -4.48 10.09
C LYS A 59 -15.73 -4.68 10.64
N ILE A 60 -15.55 -5.55 11.64
CA ILE A 60 -14.24 -5.81 12.26
C ILE A 60 -13.26 -6.38 11.22
N TYR A 61 -13.72 -7.31 10.38
CA TYR A 61 -12.95 -7.92 9.30
C TYR A 61 -12.52 -6.87 8.27
N CYS A 62 -13.44 -6.06 7.76
CA CYS A 62 -13.16 -5.06 6.73
C CYS A 62 -12.24 -3.94 7.22
N GLU A 63 -12.42 -3.46 8.44
CA GLU A 63 -11.51 -2.49 9.05
C GLU A 63 -10.09 -3.07 9.18
N CYS A 64 -9.99 -4.33 9.61
CA CYS A 64 -8.72 -5.04 9.70
C CYS A 64 -8.03 -5.20 8.34
N MET A 65 -8.78 -5.59 7.30
CA MET A 65 -8.25 -5.75 5.96
C MET A 65 -7.76 -4.43 5.39
N MET A 66 -8.54 -3.35 5.52
CA MET A 66 -8.13 -2.02 5.05
C MET A 66 -6.82 -1.57 5.71
N GLU A 67 -6.70 -1.71 7.03
CA GLU A 67 -5.50 -1.34 7.78
C GLU A 67 -4.26 -2.09 7.27
N LYS A 68 -4.36 -3.41 7.08
CA LYS A 68 -3.25 -4.24 6.62
C LYS A 68 -2.88 -3.97 5.15
N ILE A 69 -3.88 -3.79 4.29
CA ILE A 69 -3.67 -3.49 2.88
C ILE A 69 -3.01 -2.11 2.75
N MET A 70 -3.48 -1.08 3.44
CA MET A 70 -2.87 0.26 3.44
C MET A 70 -1.41 0.22 3.89
N LYS A 71 -1.09 -0.60 4.90
CA LYS A 71 0.28 -0.76 5.39
C LYS A 71 1.20 -1.46 4.37
N LYS A 72 0.69 -2.43 3.62
CA LYS A 72 1.46 -3.16 2.59
C LYS A 72 1.53 -2.40 1.25
N TYR A 73 0.49 -1.67 0.92
CA TYR A 73 0.32 -0.96 -0.34
C TYR A 73 -0.02 0.51 -0.05
N PRO A 74 1.00 1.38 0.07
CA PRO A 74 0.79 2.80 0.29
C PRO A 74 -0.03 3.48 -0.80
N ASN A 75 -0.15 2.89 -1.99
CA ASN A 75 -1.01 3.36 -3.08
C ASN A 75 -2.16 2.37 -3.31
N TYR A 76 -3.40 2.83 -3.27
CA TYR A 76 -4.59 2.00 -3.48
C TYR A 76 -4.57 1.27 -4.83
N ARG A 77 -4.06 1.91 -5.89
CA ARG A 77 -3.96 1.30 -7.24
C ARG A 77 -3.04 0.09 -7.28
N HIS A 78 -2.11 -0.05 -6.33
CA HIS A 78 -1.25 -1.24 -6.25
C HIS A 78 -2.01 -2.49 -5.76
N THR A 79 -3.24 -2.31 -5.26
CA THR A 79 -4.12 -3.41 -4.86
C THR A 79 -4.88 -4.00 -6.06
N PHE A 80 -4.92 -3.30 -7.19
CA PHE A 80 -5.67 -3.76 -8.37
C PHE A 80 -5.01 -4.97 -9.02
N GLY A 81 -5.82 -5.97 -9.36
CA GLY A 81 -5.34 -7.23 -9.94
C GLY A 81 -4.66 -8.16 -8.94
N LYS A 82 -4.66 -7.83 -7.65
CA LYS A 82 -4.15 -8.70 -6.60
C LYS A 82 -5.09 -9.87 -6.33
N THR A 83 -4.51 -11.02 -6.02
CA THR A 83 -5.27 -12.25 -5.79
C THR A 83 -5.54 -12.48 -4.31
N LYS A 84 -6.55 -13.30 -3.99
CA LYS A 84 -6.81 -13.74 -2.61
C LYS A 84 -5.57 -14.38 -1.97
N GLU A 85 -4.77 -15.10 -2.76
CA GLU A 85 -3.53 -15.75 -2.30
C GLU A 85 -2.50 -14.72 -1.79
N GLU A 86 -2.39 -13.55 -2.42
CA GLU A 86 -1.48 -12.47 -1.96
C GLU A 86 -1.92 -11.83 -0.63
N PHE A 87 -3.18 -12.05 -0.26
CA PHE A 87 -3.80 -11.54 0.97
C PHE A 87 -4.08 -12.63 2.00
N LYS A 88 -3.74 -13.90 1.74
CA LYS A 88 -4.15 -15.04 2.58
C LYS A 88 -3.80 -14.87 4.07
N ASP A 89 -2.61 -14.34 4.35
CA ASP A 89 -2.16 -14.14 5.73
C ASP A 89 -2.94 -13.02 6.41
N MET A 90 -3.26 -11.96 5.65
CA MET A 90 -4.12 -10.87 6.15
C MET A 90 -5.54 -11.37 6.40
N ILE A 91 -6.09 -12.16 5.48
CA ILE A 91 -7.42 -12.78 5.58
C ILE A 91 -7.48 -13.61 6.85
N LYS A 92 -6.52 -14.53 7.05
CA LYS A 92 -6.45 -15.36 8.25
C LYS A 92 -6.41 -14.53 9.53
N GLU A 93 -5.52 -13.54 9.60
CA GLU A 93 -5.39 -12.68 10.78
C GLU A 93 -6.66 -11.85 11.04
N CYS A 94 -7.34 -11.42 9.99
CA CYS A 94 -8.57 -10.64 10.11
C CYS A 94 -9.80 -11.50 10.43
N ASP A 95 -9.85 -12.74 9.95
CA ASP A 95 -10.83 -13.74 10.36
C ASP A 95 -10.70 -14.03 11.87
N GLU A 96 -9.48 -14.28 12.33
CA GLU A 96 -9.18 -14.47 13.76
C GLU A 96 -9.60 -13.26 14.59
N LYS A 97 -9.26 -12.04 14.14
CA LYS A 97 -9.64 -10.78 14.82
C LYS A 97 -11.15 -10.56 14.86
N ALA A 98 -11.87 -10.96 13.83
CA ALA A 98 -13.33 -10.86 13.74
C ALA A 98 -14.06 -12.04 14.41
N GLY A 99 -13.33 -13.03 14.93
CA GLY A 99 -13.93 -14.26 15.49
C GLY A 99 -14.65 -15.10 14.44
N ILE A 100 -14.26 -15.00 13.17
CA ILE A 100 -14.77 -15.80 12.06
C ILE A 100 -14.05 -17.15 12.11
N LYS A 101 -14.82 -18.24 12.18
CA LYS A 101 -14.25 -19.59 12.15
C LYS A 101 -13.95 -19.96 10.70
N SER A 102 -12.70 -20.31 10.39
CA SER A 102 -12.36 -20.87 9.08
C SER A 102 -13.17 -22.14 8.84
N LYS A 103 -13.92 -22.20 7.74
CA LYS A 103 -14.50 -23.45 7.24
C LYS A 103 -13.33 -24.31 6.76
N GLU A 104 -13.00 -25.36 7.50
CA GLU A 104 -12.09 -26.44 7.05
C GLU A 104 -12.62 -27.11 5.78
#